data_AF-A0A7V8YNN3-F1
#
_entry.id   AF-A0A7V8YNN3-F1
#
_cell.length_a   1.000
_cell.length_b   1.000
_cell.length_c   1.000
_cell.angle_alpha   90.00
_cell.angle_beta   90.00
_cell.angle_gamma   90.00
#
_symmetry.space_group_name_H-M   'P 1'
#
loop_
_entity.id
_entity.type
_entity.pdbx_description
1 polymer ?
#
loop_
_entity_poly.entity_id
_entity_poly.type
_entity_poly.pdbx_seq_one_letter_code
_entity_poly.pdbx_strand_id
1 'polypeptide(L)'
;MSGAGLITADDILDAAERCFAQAGVRKTTVEDVAARAGVSRVTVYRQLGNRDDLVRAVLLRVTDRFLRRTRPKLLAAPDLATAVADLIVSTVAAARRDNSLLLLYGSEETGASGRPLPGTTEPLIERFGAVIRE
;
A
#
# COMPACT_ATOMS: atom_id res chain seq x y z
N MET A 1 -29.28 13.44 18.26
CA MET A 1 -29.19 12.15 17.53
C MET A 1 -29.00 12.45 16.04
N SER A 2 -28.27 11.56 15.34
CA SER A 2 -27.84 11.60 13.91
C SER A 2 -26.49 12.28 13.66
N GLY A 3 -25.42 11.59 13.30
CA GLY A 3 -25.21 10.15 13.13
C GLY A 3 -23.74 9.82 13.32
N ALA A 4 -23.42 8.89 14.20
CA ALA A 4 -22.08 8.34 14.29
C ALA A 4 -21.85 7.54 13.00
N GLY A 5 -21.26 8.17 11.99
CA GLY A 5 -20.75 7.48 10.82
C GLY A 5 -19.82 6.38 11.33
N LEU A 6 -20.21 5.13 11.12
CA LEU A 6 -19.41 3.99 11.51
C LEU A 6 -18.05 4.14 10.82
N ILE A 7 -16.96 4.25 11.59
CA ILE A 7 -15.62 4.21 11.01
C ILE A 7 -15.45 2.88 10.29
N THR A 8 -15.02 2.98 9.03
CA THR A 8 -14.77 1.87 8.14
C THR A 8 -13.30 1.44 8.21
N ALA A 9 -12.99 0.26 7.69
CA ALA A 9 -11.61 -0.16 7.48
C ALA A 9 -10.84 0.86 6.62
N ASP A 10 -11.52 1.46 5.63
CA ASP A 10 -10.96 2.48 4.74
C ASP A 10 -10.53 3.75 5.47
N ASP A 11 -11.31 4.22 6.45
CA ASP A 11 -10.93 5.40 7.27
C ASP A 11 -9.65 5.14 8.07
N ILE A 12 -9.49 3.92 8.56
CA ILE A 12 -8.29 3.48 9.29
C ILE A 12 -7.09 3.37 8.34
N LEU A 13 -7.29 2.86 7.12
CA LEU A 13 -6.25 2.80 6.09
C LEU A 13 -5.81 4.20 5.65
N ASP A 14 -6.72 5.16 5.52
CA ASP A 14 -6.38 6.56 5.22
C ASP A 14 -5.56 7.20 6.35
N ALA A 15 -5.91 6.91 7.61
CA ALA A 15 -5.11 7.33 8.75
C ALA A 15 -3.71 6.70 8.73
N ALA A 16 -3.62 5.41 8.43
CA ALA A 16 -2.34 4.70 8.33
C ALA A 16 -1.46 5.24 7.20
N GLU A 17 -2.00 5.46 5.99
CA GLU A 17 -1.30 6.09 4.86
C GLU A 17 -0.68 7.43 5.28
N ARG A 18 -1.44 8.26 6.02
CA ARG A 18 -0.94 9.56 6.52
C ARG A 18 0.15 9.42 7.57
N CYS A 19 0.01 8.51 8.53
CA CYS A 19 1.07 8.26 9.52
C CYS A 19 2.35 7.76 8.84
N PHE A 20 2.22 6.85 7.88
CA PHE A 20 3.32 6.30 7.10
C PHE A 20 4.03 7.37 6.27
N ALA A 21 3.28 8.28 5.65
CA ALA A 21 3.86 9.40 4.91
C ALA A 21 4.62 10.39 5.82
N GLN A 22 4.16 10.60 7.05
CA GLN A 22 4.75 11.58 7.97
C GLN A 22 5.97 11.04 8.74
N ALA A 23 5.85 9.85 9.33
CA ALA A 23 6.86 9.30 10.23
C ALA A 23 7.64 8.13 9.62
N GLY A 24 7.19 7.60 8.48
CA GLY A 24 7.66 6.33 7.95
C GLY A 24 7.01 5.15 8.68
N VAL A 25 6.93 4.01 8.00
CA VAL A 25 6.22 2.82 8.52
C VAL A 25 6.90 2.22 9.74
N ARG A 26 8.23 2.14 9.74
CA ARG A 26 9.01 1.64 10.88
C ARG A 26 8.66 2.34 12.19
N LYS A 27 8.50 3.67 12.14
CA LYS A 27 8.24 4.50 13.33
C LYS A 27 6.75 4.62 13.67
N THR A 28 5.86 4.12 12.80
CA THR A 28 4.42 4.18 13.01
C THR A 28 3.93 2.96 13.77
N THR A 29 3.22 3.20 14.87
CA THR A 29 2.57 2.19 15.70
C THR A 29 1.07 2.07 15.37
N VAL A 30 0.42 1.01 15.85
CA VAL A 30 -1.04 0.85 15.70
C VAL A 30 -1.77 1.92 16.52
N GLU A 31 -1.16 2.37 17.62
CA GLU A 31 -1.62 3.46 18.46
C GLU A 31 -1.63 4.80 17.72
N ASP A 32 -0.57 5.12 16.98
CA ASP A 32 -0.51 6.35 16.18
C ASP A 32 -1.64 6.38 15.14
N VAL A 33 -1.89 5.23 14.50
CA VAL A 33 -2.97 5.08 13.52
C VAL A 33 -4.34 5.20 14.18
N ALA A 34 -4.54 4.52 15.32
CA ALA A 34 -5.79 4.57 16.07
C ALA A 34 -6.10 6.00 16.55
N ALA A 35 -5.09 6.69 17.11
CA ALA A 35 -5.20 8.08 17.53
C ALA A 35 -5.55 9.00 16.34
N ARG A 36 -4.89 8.82 15.18
CA ARG A 36 -5.18 9.61 13.98
C ARG A 36 -6.56 9.33 13.40
N ALA A 37 -7.03 8.09 13.45
CA ALA A 37 -8.36 7.70 13.00
C ALA A 37 -9.46 8.06 14.01
N GLY A 38 -9.13 8.49 15.23
CA GLY A 38 -10.12 8.76 16.28
C GLY A 38 -10.81 7.51 16.81
N VAL A 39 -10.12 6.36 16.82
CA VAL A 39 -10.63 5.07 17.31
C VAL A 39 -9.76 4.46 18.38
N SER A 40 -10.28 3.44 19.07
CA SER A 40 -9.48 2.61 19.96
C SER A 40 -8.57 1.64 19.20
N ARG A 41 -7.42 1.27 19.78
CA ARG A 41 -6.52 0.23 19.26
C ARG A 41 -7.25 -1.10 19.01
N VAL A 42 -8.20 -1.46 19.88
CA VAL A 42 -9.05 -2.66 19.72
C VAL A 42 -9.88 -2.60 18.43
N THR A 43 -10.38 -1.42 18.06
CA THR A 43 -11.13 -1.24 16.81
C THR A 43 -10.24 -1.46 15.59
N VAL A 44 -9.00 -0.97 15.62
CA VAL A 44 -8.01 -1.22 14.55
C VAL A 44 -7.73 -2.71 14.42
N TYR A 45 -7.43 -3.41 15.52
CA TYR A 45 -7.19 -4.85 15.50
C TYR A 45 -8.38 -5.65 15.00
N ARG A 46 -9.60 -5.27 15.39
CA ARG A 46 -10.82 -5.94 14.92
C ARG A 46 -11.03 -5.76 13.41
N GLN A 47 -10.74 -4.58 12.86
CA GLN A 47 -10.99 -4.27 11.45
C GLN A 47 -9.90 -4.77 10.52
N LEU A 48 -8.63 -4.67 10.92
CA LEU A 48 -7.49 -4.85 10.03
C LEU A 48 -6.50 -5.92 10.48
N GLY A 49 -6.75 -6.60 11.60
CA GLY A 49 -5.81 -7.56 12.15
C GLY A 49 -4.60 -6.87 12.76
N ASN A 50 -3.45 -7.56 12.78
CA ASN A 50 -2.26 -7.08 13.46
C ASN A 50 -1.55 -5.95 12.69
N ARG A 51 -0.40 -5.48 13.21
CA ARG A 51 0.36 -4.40 12.57
C ARG A 51 0.83 -4.77 11.16
N ASP A 52 1.24 -6.01 10.93
CA ASP A 52 1.71 -6.46 9.62
C ASP A 52 0.53 -6.58 8.64
N ASP A 53 -0.64 -6.99 9.11
CA ASP A 53 -1.87 -7.00 8.32
C ASP A 53 -2.29 -5.58 7.92
N LEU A 54 -2.18 -4.61 8.83
CA LEU A 54 -2.40 -3.18 8.56
C LEU A 54 -1.43 -2.66 7.49
N VAL A 55 -0.13 -2.93 7.63
CA VAL A 55 0.88 -2.54 6.65
C VAL A 55 0.61 -3.19 5.29
N ARG A 56 0.26 -4.48 5.28
CA ARG A 56 -0.11 -5.23 4.06
C ARG A 56 -1.32 -4.60 3.39
N ALA A 57 -2.37 -4.29 4.14
CA ALA A 57 -3.59 -3.70 3.61
C ALA A 57 -3.33 -2.33 2.96
N VAL A 58 -2.52 -1.49 3.58
CA VAL A 58 -2.10 -0.20 2.99
C VAL A 58 -1.29 -0.42 1.71
N LEU A 59 -0.32 -1.34 1.72
CA LEU A 59 0.50 -1.65 0.55
C LEU A 59 -0.36 -2.11 -0.63
N LEU A 60 -1.32 -2.99 -0.39
CA LEU A 60 -2.27 -3.46 -1.40
C LEU A 60 -3.10 -2.28 -1.94
N ARG A 61 -3.69 -1.44 -1.07
CA ARG A 61 -4.48 -0.28 -1.48
C ARG A 61 -3.68 0.70 -2.35
N VAL A 62 -2.43 0.99 -1.97
CA VAL A 62 -1.52 1.85 -2.74
C VAL A 62 -1.17 1.21 -4.08
N THR A 63 -0.90 -0.09 -4.11
CA THR A 63 -0.58 -0.80 -5.36
C THR A 63 -1.75 -0.78 -6.32
N ASP A 64 -2.98 -1.01 -5.85
CA ASP A 64 -4.15 -0.93 -6.72
C ASP A 64 -4.33 0.46 -7.32
N ARG A 65 -4.13 1.52 -6.51
CA ARG A 65 -4.20 2.90 -6.98
C ARG A 65 -3.14 3.17 -8.03
N PHE A 66 -1.92 2.66 -7.83
CA PHE A 66 -0.82 2.75 -8.78
C PHE A 66 -1.17 2.04 -10.10
N LEU A 67 -1.59 0.78 -10.03
CA LEU A 67 -1.94 -0.03 -11.19
C LEU A 67 -3.08 0.60 -11.99
N ARG A 68 -4.15 1.05 -11.32
CA ARG A 68 -5.27 1.76 -11.98
C ARG A 68 -4.81 3.00 -12.74
N ARG A 69 -3.85 3.75 -12.19
CA ARG A 69 -3.31 4.96 -12.82
C ARG A 69 -2.39 4.66 -13.99
N THR A 70 -1.60 3.59 -13.90
CA THR A 70 -0.56 3.26 -14.88
C THR A 70 -1.12 2.43 -16.03
N ARG A 71 -2.15 1.61 -15.79
CA ARG A 71 -2.77 0.69 -16.77
C ARG A 71 -3.06 1.32 -18.14
N PRO A 72 -3.73 2.48 -18.26
CA PRO A 72 -4.03 3.06 -19.57
C PRO A 72 -2.77 3.33 -20.41
N LYS A 73 -1.66 3.68 -19.77
CA LYS A 73 -0.37 3.89 -20.46
C LYS A 73 0.25 2.57 -20.91
N LEU A 74 0.20 1.55 -20.05
CA LEU A 74 0.75 0.22 -20.38
C LEU A 74 0.02 -0.39 -21.58
N LEU A 75 -1.30 -0.24 -21.64
CA LEU A 75 -2.11 -0.76 -22.74
C LEU A 75 -1.98 0.05 -24.04
N ALA A 76 -1.60 1.32 -23.95
CA ALA A 76 -1.35 2.18 -25.10
C ALA A 76 0.10 2.07 -25.62
N ALA A 77 0.96 1.32 -24.95
CA ALA A 77 2.35 1.15 -25.35
C ALA A 77 2.45 0.40 -26.68
N PRO A 78 3.36 0.81 -27.59
CA PRO A 78 3.50 0.19 -28.91
C PRO A 78 4.03 -1.25 -28.86
N ASP A 79 4.75 -1.61 -27.79
CA ASP A 79 5.30 -2.94 -27.57
C ASP A 79 5.53 -3.24 -26.07
N LEU A 80 5.84 -4.49 -25.76
CA LEU A 80 6.10 -4.96 -24.38
C LEU A 80 7.29 -4.24 -23.75
N ALA A 81 8.34 -3.93 -24.53
CA ALA A 81 9.53 -3.27 -24.00
C ALA A 81 9.19 -1.85 -23.49
N THR A 82 8.38 -1.12 -24.24
CA THR A 82 7.89 0.22 -23.89
C THR A 82 6.96 0.15 -22.68
N ALA A 83 6.05 -0.83 -22.64
CA ALA A 83 5.18 -1.04 -21.48
C ALA A 83 5.98 -1.32 -20.21
N VAL A 84 7.00 -2.19 -20.28
CA VAL A 84 7.88 -2.51 -19.15
C VAL A 84 8.69 -1.29 -18.73
N ALA A 85 9.25 -0.52 -19.68
CA ALA A 85 9.97 0.70 -19.37
C ALA A 85 9.08 1.73 -18.66
N ASP A 86 7.87 1.96 -19.17
CA ASP A 86 6.89 2.87 -18.56
C ASP A 86 6.46 2.42 -17.17
N LEU A 87 6.31 1.12 -16.95
CA LEU A 87 6.01 0.55 -15.64
C LEU A 87 7.16 0.81 -14.66
N ILE A 88 8.41 0.56 -15.06
CA ILE A 88 9.60 0.80 -14.22
C ILE A 88 9.69 2.28 -13.86
N VAL A 89 9.61 3.18 -14.86
CA VAL A 89 9.68 4.63 -14.65
C VAL A 89 8.55 5.10 -13.72
N SER A 90 7.33 4.61 -13.92
CA SER A 90 6.18 4.95 -13.08
C SER A 90 6.37 4.45 -11.65
N THR A 91 6.92 3.25 -11.46
CA THR A 91 7.21 2.66 -10.14
C THR A 91 8.27 3.47 -9.40
N VAL A 92 9.37 3.82 -10.07
CA VAL A 92 10.45 4.65 -9.49
C VAL A 92 9.93 6.05 -9.14
N ALA A 93 9.15 6.68 -10.03
CA ALA A 93 8.56 7.99 -9.77
C ALA A 93 7.59 7.97 -8.58
N ALA A 94 6.80 6.91 -8.44
CA ALA A 94 5.89 6.73 -7.32
C ALA A 94 6.64 6.48 -6.01
N ALA A 95 7.72 5.69 -6.02
CA ALA A 95 8.55 5.45 -4.82
C ALA A 95 9.26 6.70 -4.30
N ARG A 96 9.57 7.67 -5.19
CA ARG A 96 10.14 8.95 -4.80
C ARG A 96 9.12 9.93 -4.20
N ARG A 97 7.83 9.78 -4.52
CA ARG A 97 6.76 10.68 -4.05
C ARG A 97 6.12 10.17 -2.77
N ASP A 98 5.80 8.88 -2.75
CA ASP A 98 5.14 8.22 -1.64
C ASP A 98 6.11 7.17 -1.10
N ASN A 99 6.69 7.44 0.07
CA ASN A 99 7.59 6.54 0.81
C ASN A 99 6.96 5.15 1.10
N SER A 100 5.69 4.95 0.71
CA SER A 100 4.92 3.71 0.84
C SER A 100 5.30 2.63 -0.19
N LEU A 101 5.85 2.94 -1.36
CA LEU A 101 6.32 1.88 -2.28
C LEU A 101 7.65 1.25 -1.84
N LEU A 102 8.42 1.94 -0.99
CA LEU A 102 9.53 1.33 -0.29
C LEU A 102 9.09 0.21 0.66
N LEU A 103 7.79 0.07 0.97
CA LEU A 103 7.23 -1.05 1.74
C LEU A 103 7.19 -2.37 0.98
N LEU A 104 7.32 -2.33 -0.34
CA LEU A 104 7.47 -3.54 -1.16
C LEU A 104 8.79 -4.25 -0.86
N TYR A 105 9.75 -3.55 -0.28
CA TYR A 105 11.05 -4.07 0.12
C TYR A 105 11.08 -4.01 1.64
N GLY A 106 10.91 -5.16 2.29
CA GLY A 106 10.88 -5.26 3.74
C GLY A 106 11.98 -4.42 4.39
N SER A 107 11.61 -3.73 5.45
CA SER A 107 12.50 -2.86 6.21
C SER A 107 13.83 -3.55 6.57
N GLU A 108 14.93 -2.78 6.53
CA GLU A 108 16.37 -3.13 6.68
C GLU A 108 16.82 -4.02 7.87
N GLU A 109 15.92 -4.67 8.62
CA GLU A 109 16.26 -5.58 9.73
C GLU A 109 16.83 -6.92 9.26
N THR A 110 16.76 -7.21 7.96
CA THR A 110 17.54 -8.28 7.33
C THR A 110 18.44 -7.64 6.31
N GLY A 111 19.73 -7.51 6.64
CA GLY A 111 20.72 -6.87 5.77
C GLY A 111 20.54 -7.27 4.31
N ALA A 112 20.37 -6.27 3.44
CA ALA A 112 20.41 -6.37 2.00
C ALA A 112 19.82 -7.66 1.39
N SER A 113 18.51 -7.83 1.46
CA SER A 113 17.80 -8.59 0.43
C SER A 113 16.47 -7.91 0.18
N GLY A 114 16.23 -7.38 -1.02
CA GLY A 114 14.98 -6.71 -1.40
C GLY A 114 13.79 -7.68 -1.47
N ARG A 115 13.51 -8.38 -0.37
CA ARG A 115 12.44 -9.37 -0.28
C ARG A 115 11.12 -8.68 0.09
N PRO A 116 10.02 -9.00 -0.61
CA PRO A 116 8.69 -8.54 -0.24
C PRO A 116 8.27 -9.01 1.15
N LEU A 117 7.37 -8.25 1.79
CA LEU A 117 6.73 -8.65 3.05
C LEU A 117 6.01 -10.00 2.86
N PRO A 118 6.08 -10.93 3.83
CA PRO A 118 5.39 -12.21 3.73
C PRO A 118 3.89 -12.07 3.41
N GLY A 119 3.42 -12.86 2.43
CA GLY A 119 2.03 -12.84 1.98
C GLY A 119 1.64 -11.65 1.11
N THR A 120 2.61 -10.87 0.60
CA THR A 120 2.33 -9.79 -0.37
C THR A 120 2.57 -10.20 -1.81
N THR A 121 3.52 -11.11 -2.06
CA THR A 121 3.97 -11.47 -3.42
C THR A 121 2.83 -12.01 -4.28
N GLU A 122 2.12 -13.05 -3.84
CA GLU A 122 1.00 -13.64 -4.59
C GLU A 122 -0.11 -12.63 -4.91
N PRO A 123 -0.68 -11.86 -3.94
CA PRO A 123 -1.68 -10.86 -4.25
C PRO A 123 -1.21 -9.78 -5.22
N LEU A 124 0.06 -9.37 -5.13
CA LEU A 124 0.63 -8.40 -6.06
C LEU A 124 0.70 -8.98 -7.48
N ILE A 125 1.23 -10.21 -7.62
CA ILE A 125 1.29 -10.90 -8.92
C ILE A 125 -0.10 -11.06 -9.53
N GLU A 126 -1.09 -11.45 -8.73
CA GLU A 126 -2.48 -11.59 -9.20
C GLU A 126 -3.04 -10.28 -9.75
N ARG A 127 -2.82 -9.16 -9.03
CA ARG A 127 -3.26 -7.83 -9.45
C ARG A 127 -2.55 -7.36 -10.72
N PHE A 128 -1.24 -7.58 -10.82
CA PHE A 128 -0.49 -7.31 -12.04
C PHE A 128 -1.01 -8.16 -13.22
N GLY A 129 -1.32 -9.44 -12.98
CA GLY A 129 -1.90 -10.34 -13.99
C GLY A 129 -3.34 -10.00 -14.38
N ALA A 130 -4.13 -9.41 -13.48
CA ALA A 130 -5.48 -8.93 -13.79
C ALA A 130 -5.44 -7.68 -14.68
N VAL A 131 -4.47 -6.78 -14.45
CA VAL A 131 -4.29 -5.54 -15.23
C VAL A 131 -4.08 -5.80 -16.72
N ILE A 132 -3.46 -6.92 -17.09
CA ILE A 132 -3.14 -7.31 -18.47
C ILE A 132 -4.30 -8.07 -19.15
N ARG A 133 -5.23 -8.65 -18.38
CA ARG A 133 -6.28 -9.56 -18.90
C ARG A 133 -7.63 -8.88 -19.18
N GLU A 134 -7.93 -7.77 -18.53
CA GLU A 134 -9.03 -6.87 -18.92
C GLU A 134 -8.60 -5.95 -20.08
#